data_AF-A0A177L2F0-F1
#
_entry.id   AF-A0A177L2F0-F1
#
_cell.length_a   1.000
_cell.length_b   1.000
_cell.length_c   1.000
_cell.angle_alpha   90.00
_cell.angle_beta   90.00
_cell.angle_gamma   90.00
#
_symmetry.space_group_name_H-M   'P 1'
#
loop_
_entity.id
_entity.type
_entity.pdbx_description
1 polymer ?
#
loop_
_entity_poly.entity_id
_entity_poly.type
_entity_poly.pdbx_seq_one_letter_code
_entity_poly.pdbx_strand_id
1 'polypeptide(L)'
;MNNPFTASTQSGSRFFWFNLKNLNRFVILFSLKCRNLLDQTCISAQINLYPKIETSSIESLFELVKSGFGLTIVSKTLLDMYADRELSIIPIVQPCISREVSLVLRKDKFVGFGTRKFIELLTNEIIKLRFPITEKSKEQIRELTTI
;
A
#
# COMPACT_ATOMS: atom_id res chain seq x y z
N MET A 1 13.56 7.12 -29.72
CA MET A 1 13.13 6.22 -28.62
C MET A 1 11.76 6.67 -28.15
N ASN A 2 10.70 5.89 -28.40
CA ASN A 2 9.35 6.24 -27.99
C ASN A 2 9.21 6.04 -26.48
N ASN A 3 8.91 7.13 -25.78
CA ASN A 3 8.62 7.11 -24.35
C ASN A 3 7.28 6.37 -24.13
N PRO A 4 7.23 5.24 -23.37
CA PRO A 4 6.00 4.50 -23.11
C PRO A 4 5.01 5.25 -22.19
N PHE A 5 5.36 6.45 -21.70
CA PHE A 5 4.50 7.31 -20.87
C PHE A 5 3.57 8.24 -21.67
N THR A 6 3.30 7.97 -22.96
CA THR A 6 2.45 8.84 -23.80
C THR A 6 0.99 8.86 -23.35
N ALA A 7 0.51 10.08 -23.08
CA ALA A 7 -0.77 10.43 -22.47
C ALA A 7 -2.00 10.04 -23.29
N SER A 8 -3.09 9.70 -22.59
CA SER A 8 -4.44 10.02 -23.08
C SER A 8 -4.97 11.18 -22.24
N THR A 9 -5.20 12.31 -22.91
CA THR A 9 -5.63 13.56 -22.28
C THR A 9 -7.16 13.54 -22.17
N GLN A 10 -7.71 13.58 -20.96
CA GLN A 10 -9.04 14.13 -20.72
C GLN A 10 -8.97 15.13 -19.57
N SER A 11 -9.22 16.39 -19.91
CA SER A 11 -9.50 17.53 -19.02
C SER A 11 -8.49 17.82 -17.89
N GLY A 12 -7.64 18.81 -18.11
CA GLY A 12 -7.23 19.80 -17.11
C GLY A 12 -6.38 19.37 -15.91
N SER A 13 -6.10 18.10 -15.70
CA SER A 13 -5.23 17.65 -14.61
C SER A 13 -4.38 16.47 -15.08
N ARG A 14 -3.05 16.64 -15.04
CA ARG A 14 -2.09 15.67 -15.58
C ARG A 14 -1.93 14.48 -14.62
N PHE A 15 -2.95 13.64 -14.53
CA PHE A 15 -2.90 12.38 -13.80
C PHE A 15 -2.51 11.24 -14.75
N PHE A 16 -1.34 10.65 -14.54
CA PHE A 16 -0.90 9.46 -15.28
C PHE A 16 -1.51 8.22 -14.62
N TRP A 17 -2.51 7.62 -15.26
CA TRP A 17 -3.05 6.34 -14.84
C TRP A 17 -2.18 5.22 -15.41
N PHE A 18 -1.53 4.43 -14.54
CA PHE A 18 -0.69 3.33 -15.00
C PHE A 18 -1.47 2.01 -14.98
N ASN A 19 -1.55 1.36 -16.14
CA ASN A 19 -2.10 0.01 -16.26
C ASN A 19 -0.99 -1.03 -16.02
N LEU A 20 -1.15 -1.88 -15.01
CA LEU A 20 -0.19 -2.93 -14.66
C LEU A 20 0.15 -3.87 -15.84
N LYS A 21 -0.75 -4.02 -16.84
CA LYS A 21 -0.51 -4.85 -18.03
C LYS A 21 0.65 -4.37 -18.91
N ASN A 22 1.04 -3.10 -18.82
CA ASN A 22 2.11 -2.51 -19.63
C ASN A 22 3.50 -2.60 -18.97
N LEU A 23 3.62 -3.26 -17.82
CA LEU A 23 4.84 -3.28 -17.00
C LEU A 23 5.94 -4.25 -17.46
N ASN A 24 5.69 -5.07 -18.47
CA ASN A 24 6.54 -6.23 -18.83
C ASN A 24 7.98 -5.91 -19.28
N ARG A 25 8.44 -4.64 -19.28
CA ARG A 25 9.81 -4.29 -19.69
C ARG A 25 10.73 -3.73 -18.61
N PHE A 26 10.24 -3.17 -17.49
CA PHE A 26 11.07 -2.34 -16.61
C PHE A 26 10.84 -2.52 -15.10
N VAL A 27 10.29 -3.65 -14.66
CA VAL A 27 9.88 -3.81 -13.25
C VAL A 27 10.94 -4.50 -12.39
N ILE A 28 11.35 -3.79 -11.33
CA ILE A 28 12.01 -4.28 -10.13
C ILE A 28 10.92 -4.43 -9.05
N LEU A 29 10.79 -5.57 -8.39
CA LEU A 29 9.82 -5.80 -7.29
C LEU A 29 10.50 -6.68 -6.25
N PHE A 30 10.37 -6.59 -4.93
CA PHE A 30 9.59 -5.76 -4.01
C PHE A 30 10.03 -6.21 -2.58
N SER A 31 9.80 -5.40 -1.54
CA SER A 31 9.95 -5.77 -0.11
C SER A 31 9.06 -6.97 0.28
N LEU A 32 9.62 -8.13 0.67
CA LEU A 32 8.94 -9.42 0.96
C LEU A 32 7.49 -9.40 1.53
N LYS A 33 7.07 -8.35 2.26
CA LYS A 33 5.76 -8.23 2.90
C LYS A 33 4.56 -7.95 1.98
N CYS A 34 4.69 -7.41 0.76
CA CYS A 34 3.53 -7.20 -0.13
C CYS A 34 3.49 -8.09 -1.38
N ARG A 35 4.46 -8.99 -1.56
CA ARG A 35 4.53 -9.88 -2.73
C ARG A 35 3.27 -10.74 -2.86
N ASN A 36 2.83 -11.37 -1.77
CA ASN A 36 1.65 -12.23 -1.76
C ASN A 36 0.38 -11.48 -2.15
N LEU A 37 0.19 -10.25 -1.65
CA LEU A 37 -0.97 -9.43 -1.98
C LEU A 37 -0.97 -9.03 -3.46
N LEU A 38 0.21 -8.63 -3.96
CA LEU A 38 0.39 -8.28 -5.36
C LEU A 38 0.10 -9.50 -6.26
N ASP A 39 0.63 -10.67 -5.93
CA ASP A 39 0.38 -11.90 -6.69
C ASP A 39 -1.08 -12.29 -6.73
N GLN A 40 -1.74 -12.32 -5.58
CA GLN A 40 -3.18 -12.63 -5.52
C GLN A 40 -4.00 -11.66 -6.37
N THR A 41 -3.67 -10.38 -6.29
CA THR A 41 -4.34 -9.34 -7.08
C THR A 41 -4.07 -9.54 -8.57
N CYS A 42 -2.83 -9.80 -8.96
CA CYS A 42 -2.43 -10.02 -10.34
C CYS A 42 -3.06 -11.29 -10.94
N ILE A 43 -3.09 -12.39 -10.20
CA ILE A 43 -3.75 -13.64 -10.59
C ILE A 43 -5.25 -13.37 -10.85
N SER A 44 -5.93 -12.69 -9.91
CA SER A 44 -7.35 -12.37 -10.05
C SER A 44 -7.64 -11.45 -11.24
N ALA A 45 -6.69 -10.57 -11.59
CA ALA A 45 -6.80 -9.63 -12.70
C ALA A 45 -6.24 -10.17 -14.03
N GLN A 46 -5.80 -11.44 -14.07
CA GLN A 46 -5.14 -12.06 -15.22
C GLN A 46 -3.94 -11.23 -15.74
N ILE A 47 -3.13 -10.74 -14.81
CA ILE A 47 -1.91 -9.98 -15.06
C ILE A 47 -0.73 -10.85 -14.69
N ASN A 48 0.18 -11.08 -15.65
CA ASN A 48 1.44 -11.74 -15.38
C ASN A 48 2.52 -10.70 -15.12
N LEU A 49 3.09 -10.69 -13.92
CA LEU A 49 4.25 -9.90 -13.57
C LEU A 49 5.50 -10.78 -13.55
N TYR A 50 6.55 -10.34 -14.23
CA TYR A 50 7.85 -11.03 -14.27
C TYR A 50 8.92 -10.09 -13.70
N PRO A 51 9.16 -10.12 -12.38
CA PRO A 51 10.18 -9.28 -11.76
C PRO A 51 11.57 -9.68 -12.25
N LYS A 52 12.39 -8.68 -12.60
CA LYS A 52 13.78 -8.93 -13.05
C LYS A 52 14.79 -8.94 -11.91
N ILE A 53 14.50 -8.20 -10.84
CA ILE A 53 15.30 -8.10 -9.63
C ILE A 53 14.35 -8.10 -8.44
N GLU A 54 14.72 -8.86 -7.42
CA GLU A 54 14.05 -8.89 -6.12
C GLU A 54 15.03 -8.57 -4.99
N THR A 55 14.61 -7.70 -4.06
CA THR A 55 15.40 -7.35 -2.86
C THR A 55 14.48 -7.03 -1.68
N SER A 56 14.92 -7.40 -0.48
CA SER A 56 14.25 -7.07 0.78
C SER A 56 14.71 -5.72 1.36
N SER A 57 15.82 -5.15 0.86
CA SER A 57 16.35 -3.86 1.29
C SER A 57 15.64 -2.71 0.59
N ILE A 58 14.98 -1.85 1.37
CA ILE A 58 14.31 -0.65 0.87
C ILE A 58 15.32 0.33 0.26
N GLU A 59 16.49 0.46 0.89
CA GLU A 59 17.55 1.35 0.42
C GLU A 59 18.05 0.93 -0.97
N SER A 60 18.43 -0.35 -1.13
CA SER A 60 18.88 -0.87 -2.43
C SER A 60 17.78 -0.79 -3.49
N LEU A 61 16.51 -0.99 -3.09
CA LEU A 61 15.37 -0.85 -3.99
C LEU A 61 15.27 0.58 -4.55
N PHE A 62 15.41 1.59 -3.69
CA PHE A 62 15.36 2.98 -4.12
C PHE A 62 16.61 3.40 -4.91
N GLU A 63 17.80 2.97 -4.52
CA GLU A 63 19.03 3.22 -5.30
C GLU A 63 18.95 2.64 -6.72
N LEU A 64 18.40 1.43 -6.87
CA LEU A 64 18.18 0.81 -8.19
C LEU A 64 17.21 1.63 -9.04
N VAL A 65 16.13 2.16 -8.46
CA VAL A 65 15.19 3.02 -9.19
C VAL A 65 15.85 4.35 -9.55
N LYS A 66 16.57 4.98 -8.62
CA LYS A 66 17.28 6.25 -8.83
C LYS A 66 18.38 6.15 -9.88
N SER A 67 19.06 5.02 -9.97
CA SER A 67 20.06 4.76 -11.02
C SER A 67 19.44 4.51 -12.41
N GLY A 68 18.11 4.50 -12.52
CA GLY A 68 17.40 4.32 -13.78
C GLY A 68 17.26 2.86 -14.20
N PHE A 69 17.54 1.90 -13.31
CA PHE A 69 17.44 0.47 -13.63
C PHE A 69 15.99 0.03 -13.90
N GLY A 70 15.00 0.73 -13.31
CA GLY A 70 13.59 0.44 -13.57
C GLY A 70 12.63 1.12 -12.61
N LEU A 71 11.44 0.53 -12.51
CA LEU A 71 10.34 0.96 -11.66
C LEU A 71 10.20 -0.01 -10.49
N THR A 72 9.73 0.49 -9.35
CA THR A 72 9.32 -0.33 -8.21
C THR A 72 7.86 -0.11 -7.86
N ILE A 73 7.20 -1.14 -7.34
CA ILE A 73 5.93 -0.99 -6.62
C ILE A 73 6.30 -0.97 -5.14
N VAL A 74 5.63 -0.13 -4.36
CA VAL A 74 5.81 -0.04 -2.90
C VAL A 74 4.46 0.27 -2.26
N SER A 75 4.29 -0.05 -0.98
CA SER A 75 3.10 0.39 -0.25
C SER A 75 3.14 1.90 -0.02
N LYS A 76 1.96 2.53 0.07
CA LYS A 76 1.87 3.96 0.39
C LYS A 76 2.58 4.29 1.72
N THR A 77 2.41 3.45 2.74
CA THR A 77 3.09 3.60 4.03
C THR A 77 4.60 3.66 3.89
N LEU A 78 5.19 2.86 3.00
CA LEU A 78 6.64 2.87 2.79
C LEU A 78 7.10 4.18 2.13
N LEU A 79 6.33 4.71 1.17
CA LEU A 79 6.61 6.01 0.56
C LEU A 79 6.53 7.14 1.59
N ASP A 80 5.50 7.14 2.44
CA ASP A 80 5.29 8.17 3.45
C ASP A 80 6.42 8.17 4.51
N MET A 81 7.03 7.01 4.78
CA MET A 81 8.17 6.88 5.71
C MET A 81 9.50 7.37 5.12
N TYR A 82 9.68 7.25 3.80
CA TYR A 82 10.97 7.48 3.13
C TYR A 82 10.93 8.68 2.18
N ALA A 83 10.02 9.64 2.41
CA ALA A 83 9.71 10.77 1.53
C ALA A 83 10.94 11.34 0.79
N ASP A 84 11.13 10.89 -0.45
CA ASP A 84 12.28 11.22 -1.28
C ASP A 84 11.81 12.01 -2.51
N ARG A 85 12.38 13.19 -2.72
CA ARG A 85 11.97 14.11 -3.78
C ARG A 85 12.49 13.71 -5.16
N GLU A 86 13.43 12.78 -5.25
CA GLU A 86 14.00 12.32 -6.53
C GLU A 86 13.16 11.22 -7.20
N LEU A 87 12.20 10.63 -6.47
CA LEU A 87 11.33 9.58 -6.99
C LEU A 87 10.01 10.15 -7.51
N SER A 88 9.66 9.75 -8.74
CA SER A 88 8.32 10.00 -9.28
C SER A 88 7.36 8.91 -8.83
N ILE A 89 6.26 9.31 -8.21
CA ILE A 89 5.24 8.38 -7.68
C ILE A 89 4.09 8.28 -8.68
N ILE A 90 3.74 7.06 -9.06
CA ILE A 90 2.59 6.79 -9.94
C ILE A 90 1.62 5.88 -9.18
N PRO A 91 0.39 6.32 -8.88
CA PRO A 91 -0.59 5.48 -8.19
C PRO A 91 -1.05 4.34 -9.09
N ILE A 92 -1.17 3.15 -8.50
CA ILE A 92 -1.78 1.99 -9.14
C ILE A 92 -3.27 2.03 -8.86
N VAL A 93 -4.07 2.05 -9.93
CA VAL A 93 -5.51 2.30 -9.82
C VAL A 93 -6.32 1.09 -10.27
N GLN A 94 -5.81 0.33 -11.25
CA GLN A 94 -6.45 -0.88 -11.72
C GLN A 94 -5.43 -2.00 -11.98
N PRO A 95 -5.57 -3.17 -11.32
CA PRO A 95 -6.40 -3.41 -10.12
C PRO A 95 -5.96 -2.60 -8.90
N CYS A 96 -6.92 -2.23 -8.05
CA CYS A 96 -6.61 -1.65 -6.74
C CYS A 96 -5.96 -2.70 -5.85
N ILE A 97 -4.77 -2.41 -5.32
CA ILE A 97 -4.03 -3.29 -4.40
C ILE A 97 -4.21 -2.73 -2.99
N SER A 98 -5.17 -3.26 -2.24
CA SER A 98 -5.49 -2.83 -0.89
C SER A 98 -5.45 -3.98 0.10
N ARG A 99 -5.09 -3.70 1.36
CA ARG A 99 -5.12 -4.67 2.46
C ARG A 99 -5.87 -4.09 3.64
N GLU A 100 -6.69 -4.92 4.28
CA GLU A 100 -7.29 -4.60 5.57
C GLU A 100 -6.29 -4.90 6.71
N VAL A 101 -6.23 -3.99 7.69
CA VAL A 101 -5.49 -4.17 8.93
C VAL A 101 -6.51 -4.23 10.07
N SER A 102 -6.49 -5.32 10.82
CA SER A 102 -7.46 -5.56 11.90
C SER A 102 -6.74 -5.79 13.22
N LEU A 103 -7.26 -5.20 14.30
CA LEU A 103 -6.83 -5.50 15.66
C LEU A 103 -7.68 -6.68 16.19
N VAL A 104 -7.05 -7.79 16.52
CA VAL A 104 -7.74 -9.01 16.97
C VAL A 104 -7.52 -9.21 18.47
N LEU A 105 -8.63 -9.31 19.20
CA LEU A 105 -8.64 -9.63 20.62
C LEU A 105 -9.29 -11.00 20.82
N ARG A 106 -8.74 -11.78 21.75
CA ARG A 106 -9.35 -13.05 22.17
C ARG A 106 -10.61 -12.79 22.98
N LYS A 107 -11.75 -13.35 22.55
CA LYS A 107 -13.04 -13.20 23.23
C LYS A 107 -13.04 -13.76 24.66
N ASP A 108 -12.23 -14.79 24.90
CA ASP A 108 -12.13 -15.50 26.19
C ASP A 108 -11.12 -14.87 27.16
N LYS A 109 -10.54 -13.71 26.81
CA LYS A 109 -9.56 -13.02 27.63
C LYS A 109 -10.10 -11.68 28.09
N PHE A 110 -9.96 -11.42 29.38
CA PHE A 110 -10.22 -10.12 29.95
C PHE A 110 -9.29 -9.08 29.31
N VAL A 111 -9.88 -8.02 28.77
CA VAL A 111 -9.12 -6.87 28.25
C VAL A 111 -8.79 -5.97 29.43
N GLY A 112 -7.50 -5.79 29.73
CA GLY A 112 -7.06 -4.94 30.84
C GLY A 112 -7.24 -3.44 30.55
N PHE A 113 -7.11 -2.61 31.59
CA PHE A 113 -7.18 -1.15 31.47
C PHE A 113 -6.15 -0.60 30.46
N GLY A 114 -4.90 -1.07 30.52
CA GLY A 114 -3.85 -0.62 29.60
C GLY A 114 -4.18 -0.95 28.13
N THR A 115 -4.74 -2.13 27.85
CA THR A 115 -5.18 -2.50 26.51
C THR A 115 -6.34 -1.63 26.03
N ARG A 116 -7.34 -1.37 26.89
CA ARG A 116 -8.44 -0.44 26.57
C ARG A 116 -7.92 0.95 26.22
N LYS A 117 -7.00 1.50 27.03
CA LYS A 117 -6.38 2.81 26.77
C LYS A 117 -5.55 2.84 25.50
N PHE A 118 -4.83 1.76 25.20
CA PHE A 118 -4.13 1.65 23.92
C PHE A 118 -5.11 1.64 22.74
N ILE A 119 -6.22 0.89 22.82
CA ILE A 119 -7.25 0.85 21.77
C ILE A 119 -7.89 2.22 21.57
N GLU A 120 -8.16 2.95 22.65
CA GLU A 120 -8.68 4.32 22.62
C GLU A 120 -7.71 5.26 21.88
N LEU A 121 -6.44 5.27 22.28
CA LEU A 121 -5.39 6.09 21.64
C LEU A 121 -5.21 5.75 20.16
N LEU A 122 -5.14 4.46 19.84
CA LEU A 122 -5.01 3.97 18.47
C LEU A 122 -6.21 4.41 17.62
N THR A 123 -7.43 4.26 18.15
CA THR A 123 -8.66 4.65 17.45
C THR A 123 -8.67 6.16 17.17
N ASN A 124 -8.28 6.97 18.14
CA ASN A 124 -8.21 8.43 17.97
C ASN A 124 -7.24 8.83 16.85
N GLU A 125 -6.06 8.21 16.78
CA GLU A 125 -5.10 8.48 15.69
C GLU A 125 -5.61 7.96 14.33
N ILE A 126 -6.26 6.80 14.27
CA ILE A 126 -6.87 6.27 13.03
C ILE A 126 -7.94 7.25 12.50
N ILE A 127 -8.80 7.78 13.38
CA ILE A 127 -9.83 8.77 13.02
C ILE A 127 -9.20 10.07 12.53
N LYS A 128 -8.19 10.57 13.25
CA LYS A 128 -7.45 11.80 12.90
C LYS A 128 -6.77 11.69 11.54
N LEU A 129 -6.20 10.53 11.23
CA LEU A 129 -5.60 10.21 9.93
C LEU A 129 -6.64 9.86 8.84
N ARG A 130 -7.94 9.88 9.19
CA ARG A 130 -9.08 9.60 8.30
C ARG A 130 -9.03 8.22 7.64
N PHE A 131 -8.46 7.24 8.33
CA PHE A 131 -8.56 5.86 7.88
C PHE A 131 -10.00 5.36 8.03
N PRO A 132 -10.52 4.59 7.05
CA PRO A 132 -11.86 4.02 7.14
C PRO A 132 -11.92 2.99 8.27
N ILE A 133 -12.96 3.09 9.11
CA ILE A 133 -13.29 2.12 10.16
C ILE A 133 -14.67 1.56 9.85
N THR A 134 -14.81 0.24 9.85
CA THR A 134 -16.11 -0.42 9.60
C THR A 134 -17.10 -0.15 10.74
N GLU A 135 -18.41 -0.15 10.46
CA GLU A 135 -19.44 0.03 11.50
C GLU A 135 -19.34 -1.03 12.60
N LYS A 136 -19.06 -2.28 12.22
CA LYS A 136 -18.81 -3.38 13.16
C LYS A 136 -17.65 -3.07 14.10
N SER A 137 -16.54 -2.54 13.59
CA SER A 137 -15.41 -2.14 14.43
C SER A 137 -15.78 -1.00 15.37
N LYS A 138 -16.60 -0.02 14.94
CA LYS A 138 -17.07 1.07 15.80
C LYS A 138 -17.92 0.55 16.97
N GLU A 139 -18.79 -0.42 16.73
CA GLU A 139 -19.59 -1.08 17.76
C GLU A 139 -18.70 -1.77 18.80
N GLN A 140 -17.75 -2.60 18.36
CA GLN A 140 -16.80 -3.29 19.23
C GLN A 140 -15.93 -2.32 20.06
N ILE A 141 -15.53 -1.19 19.47
CA ILE A 141 -14.76 -0.17 20.19
C ILE A 141 -15.62 0.46 21.29
N ARG A 142 -16.90 0.77 21.03
CA ARG A 142 -17.81 1.34 22.04
C ARG A 142 -18.01 0.39 23.22
N GLU A 143 -18.18 -0.90 22.96
CA GLU A 143 -18.28 -1.92 24.03
C GLU A 143 -17.04 -1.92 24.93
N LEU A 144 -15.86 -1.69 24.36
CA LEU A 144 -14.59 -1.70 25.09
C LEU A 144 -14.29 -0.39 25.84
N THR A 145 -14.90 0.73 25.48
CA THR A 145 -14.63 2.05 26.07
C THR A 145 -15.73 2.57 27.01
N THR A 146 -16.86 1.86 27.14
CA THR A 146 -18.01 2.26 27.99
C THR A 146 -17.91 1.73 29.45
N ILE A 147 -16.79 1.13 29.85
CA ILE A 147 -16.52 0.58 31.19
C ILE A 147 -15.44 1.39 31.90
#